data_AF-A0A366XTY7-F1
#
_entry.id   AF-A0A366XTY7-F1
#
_cell.length_a   1.000
_cell.length_b   1.000
_cell.length_c   1.000
_cell.angle_alpha   90.00
_cell.angle_beta   90.00
_cell.angle_gamma   90.00
#
_symmetry.space_group_name_H-M   'P 1'
#
loop_
_entity.id
_entity.type
_entity.pdbx_description
1 polymer ?
#
loop_
_entity_poly.entity_id
_entity_poly.type
_entity_poly.pdbx_seq_one_letter_code
_entity_poly.pdbx_strand_id
1 'polypeptide(L)'
;MFDYYYALYKKQKPSLGGSPRHNLLTIRAVVNLEIFQFALRPVIVEEQEGPARGMTIADFCEKPDINIKQSHTCYIALQFHYQSFITEFLQVRSKL
;
A
#
# COMPACT_ATOMS: atom_id res chain seq x y z
N MET A 1 -2.12 -21.00 5.54
CA MET A 1 -1.45 -19.70 5.25
C MET A 1 -1.90 -18.57 6.19
N PHE A 2 -3.20 -18.40 6.48
CA PHE A 2 -3.69 -17.37 7.43
C PHE A 2 -3.08 -17.52 8.83
N ASP A 3 -3.16 -18.71 9.42
CA ASP A 3 -2.70 -18.93 10.80
C ASP A 3 -1.20 -18.75 10.98
N TYR A 4 -0.42 -19.16 9.96
CA TYR A 4 1.03 -18.98 9.96
C TYR A 4 1.43 -17.50 10.05
N TYR A 5 0.88 -16.65 9.18
CA TYR A 5 1.19 -15.22 9.21
C TYR A 5 0.56 -14.52 10.42
N TYR A 6 -0.62 -14.94 10.86
CA TYR A 6 -1.22 -14.43 12.09
C TYR A 6 -0.31 -14.70 13.30
N ALA A 7 0.21 -15.92 13.46
CA ALA A 7 1.14 -16.27 14.53
C ALA A 7 2.45 -15.45 14.45
N LEU A 8 2.99 -15.27 13.25
CA LEU A 8 4.19 -14.47 13.01
C LEU A 8 3.99 -13.00 13.41
N TYR A 9 2.91 -12.36 12.96
CA TYR A 9 2.60 -10.97 13.30
C TYR A 9 2.27 -10.80 14.77
N LYS A 10 1.57 -11.75 15.40
CA LYS A 10 1.30 -11.73 16.84
C LYS A 10 2.60 -11.75 17.67
N LYS A 11 3.64 -12.46 17.20
CA LYS A 11 4.96 -12.49 17.84
C LYS A 11 5.76 -11.20 17.61
N GLN A 12 5.77 -10.69 16.38
CA GLN A 12 6.63 -9.56 15.98
C GLN A 12 6.01 -8.18 16.30
N LYS A 13 4.69 -8.05 16.18
CA LYS A 13 3.93 -6.81 16.36
C LYS A 13 2.61 -7.08 17.09
N PRO A 14 2.66 -7.40 18.39
CA PRO A 14 1.48 -7.81 19.17
C PRO A 14 0.40 -6.73 19.29
N SER A 15 0.73 -5.45 19.05
CA SER A 15 -0.24 -4.37 19.02
C SER A 15 -1.18 -4.42 17.81
N LEU A 16 -0.84 -5.20 16.78
CA LEU A 16 -1.72 -5.43 15.64
C LEU A 16 -2.76 -6.51 15.99
N GLY A 17 -4.04 -6.22 15.79
CA GLY A 17 -5.14 -7.17 16.01
C GLY A 17 -5.23 -8.31 14.99
N GLY A 18 -4.30 -8.40 14.04
CA GLY A 18 -4.31 -9.38 12.96
C GLY A 18 -3.08 -9.27 12.05
N SER A 19 -3.04 -10.10 11.00
CA SER A 19 -1.99 -10.01 9.97
C SER A 19 -2.45 -9.16 8.79
N PRO A 20 -1.78 -8.04 8.46
CA PRO A 20 -2.03 -7.29 7.24
C PRO A 20 -1.88 -8.15 5.97
N ARG A 21 -2.70 -7.89 4.96
CA ARG A 21 -2.72 -8.62 3.68
C ARG A 21 -2.30 -7.71 2.52
N HIS A 22 -1.00 -7.42 2.45
CA HIS A 22 -0.43 -6.45 1.51
C HIS A 22 -0.75 -6.74 0.03
N ASN A 23 -0.45 -7.95 -0.46
CA ASN A 23 -0.64 -8.29 -1.88
C ASN A 23 -2.12 -8.45 -2.28
N LEU A 24 -2.98 -8.85 -1.33
CA LEU A 24 -4.42 -8.92 -1.60
C LEU A 24 -4.99 -7.51 -1.78
N LEU A 25 -4.51 -6.55 -0.99
CA LEU A 25 -4.90 -5.16 -1.10
C LEU A 25 -4.53 -4.57 -2.47
N THR A 26 -3.34 -4.91 -3.01
CA THR A 26 -2.93 -4.41 -4.34
C THR A 26 -3.79 -4.98 -5.48
N ILE A 27 -4.12 -6.28 -5.45
CA ILE A 27 -5.06 -6.86 -6.41
C ILE A 27 -6.42 -6.18 -6.29
N ARG A 28 -6.88 -5.89 -5.06
CA ARG A 28 -8.16 -5.22 -4.87
C ARG A 28 -8.17 -3.80 -5.45
N ALA A 29 -7.07 -3.06 -5.32
CA ALA A 29 -6.93 -1.74 -5.93
C ALA A 29 -7.14 -1.77 -7.45
N VAL A 30 -6.71 -2.82 -8.14
CA VAL A 30 -6.94 -2.96 -9.59
C VAL A 30 -8.41 -3.28 -9.92
N VAL A 31 -9.08 -4.07 -9.07
CA VAL A 31 -10.45 -4.53 -9.32
C VAL A 31 -11.51 -3.50 -8.90
N ASN A 32 -11.28 -2.74 -7.83
CA ASN A 32 -12.17 -1.70 -7.36
C ASN A 32 -11.37 -0.50 -6.86
N LEU A 33 -11.11 0.45 -7.74
CA LEU A 33 -10.38 1.69 -7.42
C LEU A 33 -11.17 2.60 -6.47
N GLU A 34 -12.51 2.55 -6.49
CA GLU A 34 -13.40 3.47 -5.75
C GLU A 34 -13.27 3.34 -4.23
N ILE A 35 -12.79 2.20 -3.73
CA ILE A 35 -12.57 2.02 -2.28
C ILE A 35 -11.23 2.61 -1.82
N PHE A 36 -10.42 3.16 -2.72
CA PHE A 36 -9.10 3.70 -2.42
C PHE A 36 -9.06 5.21 -2.66
N GLN A 37 -8.28 5.91 -1.84
CA GLN A 37 -7.93 7.30 -2.07
C GLN A 37 -6.48 7.37 -2.50
N PHE A 38 -6.26 7.86 -3.72
CA PHE A 38 -4.92 7.99 -4.31
C PHE A 38 -4.46 9.43 -4.37
N ALA A 39 -3.16 9.63 -4.20
CA ALA A 39 -2.49 10.87 -4.56
C ALA A 39 -1.58 10.63 -5.76
N LEU A 40 -1.73 11.43 -6.82
CA LEU A 40 -0.81 11.45 -7.95
C LEU A 40 0.38 12.34 -7.60
N ARG A 41 1.58 11.77 -7.46
CA ARG A 41 2.79 12.50 -7.05
C ARG A 41 4.01 12.06 -7.85
N PRO A 42 5.01 12.95 -8.05
CA PRO A 42 6.32 12.51 -8.52
C PRO A 42 7.00 11.70 -7.41
N VAL A 43 7.56 10.56 -7.81
CA VAL A 43 8.20 9.59 -6.94
C VAL A 43 9.58 9.25 -7.48
N ILE A 44 10.55 9.14 -6.57
CA ILE A 44 11.88 8.59 -6.83
C ILE A 44 12.14 7.41 -5.90
N VAL A 45 13.08 6.56 -6.28
CA VAL A 45 13.68 5.56 -5.39
C VAL A 45 15.11 6.01 -5.12
N GLU A 46 15.52 6.08 -3.86
CA GLU A 46 16.90 6.40 -3.51
C GLU A 46 17.81 5.21 -3.85
N GLU A 47 18.69 5.41 -4.84
CA GLU A 47 19.60 4.38 -5.34
C GLU A 47 20.99 4.47 -4.72
N GLN A 48 21.35 5.64 -4.16
CA GLN A 48 22.67 5.88 -3.59
C GLN A 48 22.85 5.10 -2.29
N GLU A 49 24.09 4.67 -2.05
CA GLU A 49 24.46 4.04 -0.78
C GLU A 49 24.26 5.02 0.38
N GLY A 50 23.61 4.54 1.44
CA GLY A 50 23.29 5.37 2.59
C GLY A 50 22.06 4.86 3.35
N PRO A 51 21.69 5.55 4.44
CA PRO A 51 20.56 5.14 5.28
C PRO A 51 19.21 5.20 4.56
N ALA A 52 19.11 5.98 3.49
CA ALA A 52 17.88 6.12 2.71
C ALA A 52 17.81 5.17 1.51
N ARG A 53 18.84 4.35 1.25
CA ARG A 53 18.87 3.45 0.09
C ARG A 53 17.63 2.55 0.05
N GLY A 54 16.96 2.52 -1.10
CA GLY A 54 15.75 1.73 -1.33
C GLY A 54 14.47 2.37 -0.81
N MET A 55 14.52 3.56 -0.19
CA MET A 55 13.33 4.30 0.17
C MET A 55 12.64 4.86 -1.07
N THR A 56 11.32 4.67 -1.13
CA THR A 56 10.46 5.35 -2.09
C THR A 56 10.05 6.71 -1.53
N ILE A 57 10.46 7.79 -2.20
CA ILE A 57 10.28 9.17 -1.74
C ILE A 57 9.33 9.88 -2.70
N ALA A 58 8.28 10.49 -2.15
CA ALA A 58 7.29 11.24 -2.92
C ALA A 58 7.25 12.70 -2.45
N ASP A 59 7.18 13.63 -3.40
CA ASP A 59 7.06 15.05 -3.10
C ASP A 59 5.58 15.43 -2.90
N PHE A 60 5.20 15.74 -1.66
CA PHE A 60 3.83 16.15 -1.30
C PHE A 60 3.64 17.67 -1.18
N CYS A 61 4.64 18.47 -1.57
CA CYS A 61 4.51 19.93 -1.57
C CYS A 61 3.41 20.38 -2.54
N GLU A 62 2.81 21.56 -2.28
CA GLU A 62 1.75 22.13 -3.13
C GLU A 62 2.19 22.32 -4.58
N LYS A 63 3.46 22.64 -4.80
CA LYS A 63 4.11 22.80 -6.10
C LYS A 63 5.29 21.84 -6.18
N PRO A 64 5.06 20.57 -6.57
CA PRO A 64 6.11 19.58 -6.58
C PRO A 64 7.08 19.83 -7.74
N ASP A 65 8.36 19.50 -7.54
CA ASP A 65 9.35 19.62 -8.60
C ASP A 65 9.24 18.42 -9.56
N ILE A 66 8.58 18.64 -10.69
CA ILE A 66 8.40 17.63 -11.75
C ILE A 66 9.65 17.44 -12.64
N ASN A 67 10.70 18.27 -12.47
CA ASN A 67 11.89 18.22 -13.31
C ASN A 67 13.04 17.42 -12.69
N ILE A 68 12.82 16.75 -11.56
CA ILE A 68 13.81 15.83 -10.99
C ILE A 68 14.04 14.71 -12.01
N LYS A 69 15.26 14.64 -12.56
CA LYS A 69 15.69 13.52 -13.42
C LYS A 69 15.43 12.22 -12.66
N GLN A 70 14.79 11.25 -13.32
CA GLN A 70 14.36 9.95 -12.77
C GLN A 70 13.07 9.96 -11.92
N SER A 71 12.39 11.11 -11.77
CA SER A 71 11.06 11.09 -11.15
C SER A 71 10.01 10.49 -12.08
N HIS A 72 9.18 9.63 -11.51
CA HIS A 72 8.00 9.07 -12.17
C HIS A 72 6.74 9.56 -11.48
N THR A 73 5.77 10.05 -12.23
CA THR A 73 4.47 10.38 -11.66
C THR A 73 3.68 9.09 -11.39
N CYS A 74 3.40 8.81 -10.13
CA CYS A 74 2.74 7.57 -9.67
C CYS A 74 1.51 7.88 -8.82
N TYR A 75 0.51 7.00 -8.87
CA TYR A 75 -0.60 7.01 -7.92
C TYR A 75 -0.19 6.26 -6.65
N ILE A 76 -0.29 6.94 -5.50
CA ILE A 76 0.03 6.40 -4.18
C ILE A 76 -1.27 6.22 -3.41
N ALA A 77 -1.58 5.00 -3.00
CA ALA A 77 -2.73 4.74 -2.12
C ALA A 77 -2.44 5.29 -0.72
N LEU A 78 -3.17 6.32 -0.31
CA LEU A 78 -3.02 6.93 1.02
C LEU A 78 -4.01 6.33 2.02
N GLN A 79 -5.21 6.02 1.55
CA GLN A 79 -6.28 5.46 2.36
C GLN A 79 -7.11 4.47 1.55
N PHE A 80 -7.86 3.63 2.25
CA PHE A 80 -8.88 2.80 1.64
C PHE A 80 -10.02 2.55 2.63
N HIS A 81 -11.21 2.26 2.11
CA HIS A 81 -12.39 1.97 2.90
C HIS A 81 -12.35 0.52 3.40
N TYR A 82 -11.80 0.33 4.61
CA TYR A 82 -11.57 -1.00 5.19
C TYR A 82 -12.83 -1.87 5.24
N GLN A 83 -13.98 -1.28 5.60
CA GLN A 83 -15.22 -2.04 5.67
C GLN A 83 -15.66 -2.57 4.31
N SER A 84 -15.49 -1.77 3.24
CA SER A 84 -15.77 -2.23 1.86
C SER A 84 -14.82 -3.36 1.48
N PHE A 85 -13.53 -3.20 1.76
CA PHE A 85 -12.52 -4.22 1.49
C PHE A 85 -12.89 -5.58 2.14
N ILE A 86 -13.29 -5.58 3.41
CA ILE A 86 -13.67 -6.81 4.13
C ILE A 86 -14.95 -7.41 3.57
N THR A 87 -15.99 -6.61 3.33
CA THR A 87 -17.27 -7.09 2.76
C THR A 87 -17.05 -7.76 1.42
N GLU A 88 -16.28 -7.12 0.54
CA GLU A 88 -15.99 -7.64 -0.80
C GLU A 88 -15.13 -8.90 -0.75
N PHE A 89 -14.13 -8.93 0.13
CA PHE A 89 -13.32 -10.13 0.35
C PHE A 89 -14.17 -11.32 0.79
N LEU A 90 -15.08 -11.13 1.74
CA LEU A 90 -15.96 -12.18 2.23
C LEU A 90 -16.97 -12.65 1.16
N GLN A 91 -17.49 -11.73 0.34
CA GLN A 91 -18.40 -12.05 -0.77
C GLN A 91 -17.74 -12.90 -1.86
N VAL A 92 -16.49 -12.61 -2.21
CA VAL A 92 -15.76 -13.43 -3.19
C VAL A 92 -15.48 -14.82 -2.60
N ARG A 93 -15.09 -14.89 -1.32
CA ARG A 93 -14.84 -16.16 -0.63
C ARG A 93 -16.11 -17.02 -0.53
N SER A 94 -17.29 -16.44 -0.36
CA SER A 94 -18.54 -17.20 -0.21
C SER A 94 -19.14 -17.68 -1.53
N LYS A 95 -18.59 -17.26 -2.68
CA LYS A 95 -18.99 -17.72 -4.01
C LYS A 95 -18.13 -18.87 -4.54
N LEU A 96 -17.16 -19.32 -3.74
CA LEU A 96 -16.27 -20.46 -3.97
C LEU A 96 -16.49 -21.49 -2.87
#